data_AF-A0A937ZEU5-F1
#
_entry.id   AF-A0A937ZEU5-F1
#
_cell.length_a   1.000
_cell.length_b   1.000
_cell.length_c   1.000
_cell.angle_alpha   90.00
_cell.angle_beta   90.00
_cell.angle_gamma   90.00
#
_symmetry.space_group_name_H-M   'P 1'
#
loop_
_entity.id
_entity.type
_entity.pdbx_description
1 polymer ?
#
loop_
_entity_poly.entity_id
_entity_poly.type
_entity_poly.pdbx_seq_one_letter_code
_entity_poly.pdbx_strand_id
1 'polypeptide(L)'
;MTASSSFPGFQDETNNAYIRLVALPGGAFAEIEKTMTNDALRKQGMAVDKRESLKLPGGRAILLSARQQADGIQIRKWLLIVPLKDVTALVSFEMPVQAASRYPDAAIRKALVSVVARAKVPDEEQLALLPFRVGEMAGMRVARVVPGVAVQLTDGPKDSFDDATDQPHVVISVAPGGPARLDDRDNFARLAFTGLPALKDVKLVNSESMRISGLAGHELRAEGKDAKSGSEIVVVQWLRFGTGGYMRILAFAPKENWNQSFTRFRAVRDGLGNR
;
A
#
# COMPACT_ATOMS: atom_id res chain seq x y z
N MET A 1 -13.12 -14.04 -13.11
CA MET A 1 -12.47 -12.75 -12.85
C MET A 1 -11.24 -12.97 -11.99
N THR A 2 -10.17 -12.23 -12.22
CA THR A 2 -8.93 -12.20 -11.44
C THR A 2 -8.70 -10.79 -10.89
N ALA A 3 -7.85 -10.61 -9.89
CA ALA A 3 -7.48 -9.27 -9.42
C ALA A 3 -6.80 -8.47 -10.55
N SER A 4 -7.16 -7.20 -10.70
CA SER A 4 -6.54 -6.30 -11.68
C SER A 4 -5.20 -5.77 -11.17
N SER A 5 -4.25 -5.60 -12.09
CA SER A 5 -2.95 -4.96 -11.84
C SER A 5 -2.96 -3.45 -12.18
N SER A 6 -3.99 -2.95 -12.86
CA SER A 6 -4.06 -1.57 -13.37
C SER A 6 -5.06 -0.68 -12.64
N PHE A 7 -5.97 -1.27 -11.85
CA PHE A 7 -6.92 -0.54 -11.01
C PHE A 7 -7.35 -1.37 -9.79
N PRO A 8 -7.84 -0.74 -8.71
CA PRO A 8 -8.39 -1.48 -7.58
C PRO A 8 -9.65 -2.26 -7.99
N GLY A 9 -9.54 -3.59 -8.07
CA GLY A 9 -10.67 -4.48 -8.33
C GLY A 9 -10.34 -5.74 -9.10
N PHE A 10 -11.31 -6.22 -9.87
CA PHE A 10 -11.23 -7.49 -10.57
C PHE A 10 -11.57 -7.32 -12.05
N GLN A 11 -11.00 -8.17 -12.89
CA GLN A 11 -11.20 -8.13 -14.32
C GLN A 11 -11.39 -9.52 -14.92
N ASP A 12 -12.08 -9.55 -16.04
CA ASP A 12 -12.18 -10.66 -16.96
C ASP A 12 -11.94 -10.10 -18.36
N GLU A 13 -10.67 -10.06 -18.76
CA GLU A 13 -10.23 -9.42 -19.99
C GLU A 13 -10.87 -10.09 -21.22
N THR A 14 -11.05 -11.41 -21.19
CA THR A 14 -11.69 -12.16 -22.28
C THR A 14 -13.11 -11.69 -22.56
N ASN A 15 -13.85 -11.31 -21.52
CA ASN A 15 -15.24 -10.87 -21.65
C ASN A 15 -15.42 -9.35 -21.50
N ASN A 16 -14.31 -8.61 -21.37
CA ASN A 16 -14.30 -7.17 -21.07
C ASN A 16 -15.21 -6.78 -19.89
N ALA A 17 -15.22 -7.61 -18.84
CA ALA A 17 -16.00 -7.36 -17.64
C ALA A 17 -15.11 -6.94 -16.48
N TYR A 18 -15.55 -5.93 -15.71
CA TYR A 18 -14.73 -5.29 -14.69
C TYR A 18 -15.53 -5.03 -13.42
N ILE A 19 -14.96 -5.36 -12.26
CA ILE A 19 -15.37 -4.83 -10.95
C ILE A 19 -14.36 -3.76 -10.57
N ARG A 20 -14.80 -2.53 -10.32
CA ARG A 20 -13.93 -1.44 -9.84
C ARG A 20 -14.35 -1.02 -8.44
N LEU A 21 -13.36 -0.77 -7.59
CA LEU A 21 -13.56 -0.29 -6.22
C LEU A 21 -12.98 1.11 -6.10
N VAL A 22 -13.79 2.02 -5.55
CA VAL A 22 -13.37 3.38 -5.22
C VAL A 22 -13.75 3.66 -3.76
N ALA A 23 -12.79 4.13 -2.99
CA ALA A 23 -13.02 4.63 -1.63
C ALA A 23 -13.09 6.16 -1.66
N LEU A 24 -14.26 6.70 -1.36
CA LEU A 24 -14.50 8.13 -1.25
C LEU A 24 -14.49 8.56 0.23
N PRO A 25 -14.31 9.85 0.54
CA PRO A 25 -14.44 10.35 1.91
C PRO A 25 -15.76 9.91 2.57
N GLY A 26 -15.75 9.66 3.88
CA GLY A 26 -16.92 9.15 4.62
C GLY A 26 -18.21 9.98 4.43
N GLY A 27 -18.09 11.30 4.30
CA GLY A 27 -19.23 12.20 4.08
C GLY A 27 -19.85 12.15 2.67
N ALA A 28 -19.22 11.47 1.71
CA ALA A 28 -19.64 11.51 0.31
C ALA A 28 -20.99 10.83 0.05
N PHE A 29 -21.40 9.84 0.86
CA PHE A 29 -22.65 9.10 0.63
C PHE A 29 -23.88 10.02 0.51
N ALA A 30 -24.04 10.96 1.44
CA ALA A 30 -25.19 11.86 1.48
C ALA A 30 -25.22 12.82 0.27
N GLU A 31 -24.04 13.24 -0.20
CA GLU A 31 -23.91 14.08 -1.38
C GLU A 31 -24.22 13.29 -2.66
N ILE A 32 -23.67 12.08 -2.79
CA ILE A 32 -23.93 11.20 -3.94
C ILE A 32 -25.41 10.87 -4.03
N GLU A 33 -26.06 10.60 -2.90
CA GLU A 33 -27.49 10.34 -2.90
C GLU A 33 -28.31 11.50 -3.48
N LYS A 34 -27.96 12.74 -3.11
CA LYS A 34 -28.64 13.95 -3.58
C LYS A 34 -28.34 14.27 -5.04
N THR A 35 -27.10 14.06 -5.48
CA THR A 35 -26.60 14.53 -6.77
C THR A 35 -26.73 13.49 -7.88
N MET A 36 -26.57 12.21 -7.55
CA MET A 36 -26.59 11.12 -8.53
C MET A 36 -28.04 10.65 -8.77
N THR A 37 -28.93 11.57 -9.15
CA THR A 37 -30.33 11.25 -9.51
C THR A 37 -30.42 10.58 -10.88
N ASN A 38 -31.57 9.97 -11.20
CA ASN A 38 -31.76 9.35 -12.52
C ASN A 38 -31.62 10.38 -13.67
N ASP A 39 -32.08 11.61 -13.46
CA ASP A 39 -31.92 12.69 -14.44
C ASP A 39 -30.47 13.14 -14.59
N ALA A 40 -29.71 13.21 -13.49
CA ALA A 40 -28.29 13.52 -13.53
C ALA A 40 -27.51 12.42 -14.27
N LEU A 41 -27.80 11.15 -13.98
CA LEU A 41 -27.21 10.00 -14.68
C LEU A 41 -27.58 9.98 -16.17
N ARG A 42 -28.83 10.31 -16.52
CA ARG A 42 -29.28 10.43 -17.90
C ARG A 42 -28.51 11.51 -18.66
N LYS A 43 -28.25 12.67 -18.04
CA LYS A 43 -27.40 13.74 -18.62
C LYS A 43 -25.95 13.29 -18.84
N GLN A 44 -25.49 12.27 -18.11
CA GLN A 44 -24.19 11.62 -18.30
C GLN A 44 -24.25 10.44 -19.30
N GLY A 45 -25.35 10.27 -20.03
CA GLY A 45 -25.52 9.22 -21.02
C GLY A 45 -25.89 7.85 -20.46
N MET A 46 -26.24 7.75 -19.17
CA MET A 46 -26.67 6.50 -18.54
C MET A 46 -28.20 6.39 -18.48
N ALA A 47 -28.75 5.35 -19.10
CA ALA A 47 -30.14 4.97 -18.96
C ALA A 47 -30.31 4.03 -17.75
N VAL A 48 -30.85 4.53 -16.64
CA VAL A 48 -31.07 3.74 -15.42
C VAL A 48 -32.20 2.75 -15.63
N ASP A 49 -31.92 1.46 -15.45
CA ASP A 49 -32.90 0.38 -15.54
C ASP A 49 -33.57 0.12 -14.18
N LYS A 50 -32.79 0.15 -13.10
CA LYS A 50 -33.28 -0.06 -11.73
C LYS A 50 -32.46 0.73 -10.74
N ARG A 51 -33.12 1.22 -9.70
CA ARG A 51 -32.49 1.81 -8.52
C ARG A 51 -33.23 1.33 -7.29
N GLU A 52 -32.50 0.80 -6.32
CA GLU A 52 -33.06 0.30 -5.07
C GLU A 52 -32.18 0.72 -3.88
N SER A 53 -32.82 0.90 -2.73
CA SER A 53 -32.10 1.07 -1.47
C SER A 53 -32.02 -0.27 -0.75
N LEU A 54 -30.83 -0.58 -0.25
CA LEU A 54 -30.52 -1.83 0.44
C LEU A 54 -30.15 -1.55 1.90
N LYS A 55 -30.40 -2.51 2.78
CA LYS A 55 -29.83 -2.52 4.13
C LYS A 55 -28.69 -3.53 4.16
N LEU A 56 -27.46 -3.03 4.33
CA LEU A 56 -26.24 -3.83 4.47
C LEU A 56 -25.67 -3.67 5.89
N PRO A 57 -24.70 -4.49 6.32
CA PRO A 57 -24.06 -4.33 7.64
C PRO A 57 -23.47 -2.94 7.88
N GLY A 58 -22.99 -2.26 6.82
CA GLY A 58 -22.47 -0.89 6.88
C GLY A 58 -23.54 0.22 6.94
N GLY A 59 -24.82 -0.13 6.84
CA GLY A 59 -25.93 0.82 6.81
C GLY A 59 -26.72 0.76 5.51
N ARG A 60 -27.44 1.85 5.22
CA ARG A 60 -28.26 1.94 4.01
C ARG A 60 -27.36 2.17 2.79
N ALA A 61 -27.49 1.32 1.79
CA ALA A 61 -26.78 1.41 0.52
C ALA A 61 -27.75 1.74 -0.63
N ILE A 62 -27.19 2.19 -1.75
CA ILE A 62 -27.91 2.37 -3.02
C ILE A 62 -27.31 1.41 -4.02
N LEU A 63 -28.14 0.56 -4.64
CA LEU A 63 -27.77 -0.24 -5.79
C LEU A 63 -28.55 0.26 -6.99
N LEU A 64 -27.86 0.52 -8.10
CA LEU A 64 -28.51 0.80 -9.38
C LEU A 64 -27.90 -0.03 -10.50
N SER A 65 -28.71 -0.28 -11.53
CA SER A 65 -28.26 -0.82 -12.80
C SER A 65 -28.63 0.14 -13.92
N ALA A 66 -27.74 0.29 -14.89
CA ALA A 66 -27.92 1.21 -16.01
C ALA A 66 -27.30 0.65 -17.29
N ARG A 67 -27.70 1.20 -18.43
CA ARG A 67 -27.09 1.01 -19.74
C ARG A 67 -26.45 2.30 -20.20
N GLN A 68 -25.29 2.21 -20.85
CA GLN A 68 -24.58 3.35 -21.42
C GLN A 68 -23.99 2.97 -22.77
N GLN A 69 -24.09 3.88 -23.74
CA GLN A 69 -23.34 3.76 -25.00
C GLN A 69 -21.99 4.45 -24.79
N ALA A 70 -20.88 3.74 -25.00
CA ALA A 70 -19.53 4.29 -24.93
C ALA A 70 -18.68 3.66 -26.04
N ASP A 71 -17.98 4.49 -26.81
CA ASP A 71 -17.09 4.06 -27.91
C ASP A 71 -17.74 3.07 -28.90
N GLY A 72 -19.02 3.29 -29.22
CA GLY A 72 -19.80 2.41 -30.11
C GLY A 72 -20.26 1.10 -29.48
N ILE A 73 -19.90 0.81 -28.23
CA ILE A 73 -20.27 -0.39 -27.49
C ILE A 73 -21.39 -0.07 -26.49
N GLN A 74 -22.41 -0.93 -26.45
CA GLN A 74 -23.44 -0.86 -25.43
C GLN A 74 -22.97 -1.61 -24.18
N ILE A 75 -22.86 -0.89 -23.07
CA ILE A 75 -22.36 -1.38 -21.78
C ILE A 75 -23.53 -1.47 -20.79
N ARG A 76 -23.59 -2.57 -20.03
CA ARG A 76 -24.41 -2.68 -18.82
C ARG A 76 -23.54 -2.37 -17.61
N LYS A 77 -24.06 -1.57 -16.69
CA LYS A 77 -23.38 -1.14 -15.46
C LYS A 77 -24.25 -1.41 -14.25
N TRP A 78 -23.61 -1.80 -13.16
CA TRP A 78 -24.18 -1.81 -11.82
C TRP A 78 -23.29 -0.96 -10.93
N LEU A 79 -23.90 -0.12 -10.11
CA LEU A 79 -23.19 0.70 -9.14
C LEU A 79 -23.81 0.44 -7.77
N LEU A 80 -23.00 -0.07 -6.85
CA LEU A 80 -23.31 -0.13 -5.43
C LEU A 80 -22.55 0.99 -4.72
N ILE A 81 -23.28 1.81 -3.97
CA ILE A 81 -22.72 2.85 -3.12
C ILE A 81 -23.12 2.53 -1.70
N VAL A 82 -22.13 2.35 -0.83
CA VAL A 82 -22.33 1.94 0.56
C VAL A 82 -21.52 2.85 1.48
N PRO A 83 -22.16 3.48 2.49
CA PRO A 83 -21.43 4.14 3.54
C PRO A 83 -20.77 3.04 4.40
N LEU A 84 -19.48 3.20 4.65
CA LEU A 84 -18.72 2.41 5.61
C LEU A 84 -18.22 3.39 6.68
N LYS A 85 -17.63 2.88 7.78
CA LYS A 85 -17.30 3.67 8.97
C LYS A 85 -16.59 5.00 8.66
N ASP A 86 -15.50 4.94 7.88
CA ASP A 86 -14.64 6.10 7.61
C ASP A 86 -14.64 6.51 6.12
N VAL A 87 -15.26 5.71 5.25
CA VAL A 87 -15.25 5.90 3.79
C VAL A 87 -16.62 5.58 3.20
N THR A 88 -16.94 6.19 2.06
CA THR A 88 -18.04 5.71 1.21
C THR A 88 -17.44 4.84 0.10
N ALA A 89 -17.78 3.55 0.06
CA ALA A 89 -17.33 2.69 -1.03
C ALA A 89 -18.29 2.79 -2.21
N LEU A 90 -17.74 3.03 -3.39
CA LEU A 90 -18.40 2.89 -4.67
C LEU A 90 -17.82 1.65 -5.36
N VAL A 91 -18.64 0.64 -5.54
CA VAL A 91 -18.28 -0.60 -6.23
C VAL A 91 -19.10 -0.68 -7.51
N SER A 92 -18.43 -0.67 -8.66
CA SER A 92 -19.09 -0.84 -9.95
C SER A 92 -18.81 -2.22 -10.53
N PHE A 93 -19.77 -2.75 -11.26
CA PHE A 93 -19.57 -3.83 -12.23
C PHE A 93 -19.99 -3.31 -13.61
N GLU A 94 -19.16 -3.52 -14.63
CA GLU A 94 -19.48 -3.17 -16.00
C GLU A 94 -19.09 -4.27 -16.97
N MET A 95 -19.91 -4.47 -18.01
CA MET A 95 -19.65 -5.42 -19.09
C MET A 95 -20.34 -4.98 -20.39
N PRO A 96 -19.83 -5.37 -21.57
CA PRO A 96 -20.59 -5.29 -22.82
C PRO A 96 -21.88 -6.12 -22.72
N VAL A 97 -22.95 -5.67 -23.40
CA VAL A 97 -24.22 -6.41 -23.45
C VAL A 97 -24.03 -7.84 -23.98
N GLN A 98 -23.07 -8.05 -24.88
CA GLN A 98 -22.75 -9.36 -25.46
C GLN A 98 -22.25 -10.38 -24.42
N ALA A 99 -21.70 -9.91 -23.29
CA ALA A 99 -21.23 -10.77 -22.21
C ALA A 99 -22.33 -11.14 -21.19
N ALA A 100 -23.58 -10.69 -21.39
CA ALA A 100 -24.64 -10.84 -20.39
C ALA A 100 -24.96 -12.30 -20.01
N SER A 101 -24.82 -13.25 -20.94
CA SER A 101 -25.02 -14.68 -20.64
C SER A 101 -23.99 -15.23 -19.65
N ARG A 102 -22.79 -14.63 -19.58
CA ARG A 102 -21.71 -15.06 -18.68
C ARG A 102 -21.88 -14.54 -17.26
N TYR A 103 -22.58 -13.43 -17.09
CA TYR A 103 -22.78 -12.75 -15.80
C TYR A 103 -24.26 -12.48 -15.55
N PRO A 104 -24.99 -13.46 -15.00
CA PRO A 104 -26.39 -13.27 -14.62
C PRO A 104 -26.55 -12.16 -13.56
N ASP A 105 -27.60 -11.35 -13.70
CA ASP A 105 -27.89 -10.21 -12.81
C ASP A 105 -27.89 -10.61 -11.32
N ALA A 106 -28.39 -11.81 -10.98
CA ALA A 106 -28.40 -12.32 -9.61
C ALA A 106 -26.98 -12.55 -9.04
N ALA A 107 -26.05 -13.04 -9.87
CA ALA A 107 -24.67 -13.25 -9.49
C ALA A 107 -23.93 -11.91 -9.30
N ILE A 108 -24.16 -10.95 -10.20
CA ILE A 108 -23.62 -9.59 -10.10
C ILE A 108 -24.10 -8.95 -8.80
N ARG A 109 -25.42 -9.00 -8.53
CA ARG A 109 -25.99 -8.46 -7.30
C ARG A 109 -25.37 -9.10 -6.07
N LYS A 110 -25.25 -10.44 -6.04
CA LYS A 110 -24.66 -11.18 -4.93
C LYS A 110 -23.21 -10.76 -4.66
N ALA A 111 -22.42 -10.56 -5.72
CA ALA A 111 -21.02 -10.13 -5.60
C ALA A 111 -20.89 -8.68 -5.11
N LEU A 112 -21.76 -7.77 -5.57
CA LEU A 112 -21.71 -6.37 -5.12
C LEU A 112 -22.10 -6.26 -3.64
N VAL A 113 -23.19 -6.92 -3.22
CA VAL A 113 -23.67 -6.80 -1.83
C VAL A 113 -22.80 -7.54 -0.79
N SER A 114 -21.83 -8.33 -1.23
CA SER A 114 -20.84 -8.94 -0.34
C SER A 114 -19.71 -8.00 0.07
N VAL A 115 -19.73 -6.73 -0.36
CA VAL A 115 -18.75 -5.73 0.05
C VAL A 115 -18.76 -5.54 1.57
N VAL A 116 -17.57 -5.57 2.17
CA VAL A 116 -17.37 -5.35 3.60
C VAL A 116 -16.15 -4.47 3.83
N ALA A 117 -16.24 -3.56 4.80
CA ALA A 117 -15.06 -2.89 5.34
C ALA A 117 -14.36 -3.83 6.32
N ARG A 118 -13.04 -3.95 6.20
CA ARG A 118 -12.22 -4.59 7.23
C ARG A 118 -11.59 -3.51 8.09
N ALA A 119 -11.91 -3.52 9.38
CA ALA A 119 -11.33 -2.58 10.34
C ALA A 119 -9.82 -2.76 10.49
N LYS A 120 -9.34 -3.99 10.29
CA LYS A 120 -7.91 -4.33 10.22
C LYS A 120 -7.69 -5.30 9.07
N VAL A 121 -6.69 -5.02 8.24
CA VAL A 121 -6.16 -5.99 7.27
C VAL A 121 -5.03 -6.75 7.95
N PRO A 122 -5.06 -8.10 7.97
CA PRO A 122 -3.96 -8.88 8.55
C PRO A 122 -2.62 -8.48 7.95
N ASP A 123 -1.58 -8.41 8.79
CA ASP A 123 -0.25 -7.98 8.37
C ASP A 123 0.27 -8.85 7.22
N GLU A 124 0.02 -10.17 7.25
CA GLU A 124 0.37 -11.10 6.18
C GLU A 124 -0.20 -10.67 4.81
N GLU A 125 -1.46 -10.24 4.76
CA GLU A 125 -2.07 -9.78 3.51
C GLU A 125 -1.48 -8.45 3.03
N GLN A 126 -1.11 -7.56 3.96
CA GLN A 126 -0.45 -6.31 3.60
C GLN A 126 0.96 -6.59 3.05
N LEU A 127 1.73 -7.44 3.73
CA LEU A 127 3.07 -7.87 3.31
C LEU A 127 3.03 -8.61 1.97
N ALA A 128 1.92 -9.30 1.67
CA ALA A 128 1.66 -9.93 0.38
C ALA A 128 1.52 -8.93 -0.80
N LEU A 129 1.56 -7.61 -0.55
CA LEU A 129 1.64 -6.57 -1.58
C LEU A 129 3.07 -6.12 -1.92
N LEU A 130 4.09 -6.61 -1.21
CA LEU A 130 5.49 -6.20 -1.42
C LEU A 130 6.18 -7.02 -2.53
N PRO A 131 7.13 -6.45 -3.28
CA PRO A 131 7.91 -7.18 -4.29
C PRO A 131 9.03 -8.05 -3.66
N PHE A 132 9.03 -8.23 -2.35
CA PHE A 132 9.95 -9.06 -1.57
C PHE A 132 9.20 -9.76 -0.44
N ARG A 133 9.84 -10.74 0.21
CA ARG A 133 9.29 -11.43 1.38
C ARG A 133 9.87 -10.83 2.67
N VAL A 134 9.01 -10.63 3.65
CA VAL A 134 9.39 -10.33 5.05
C VAL A 134 9.19 -11.60 5.87
N GLY A 135 10.27 -12.20 6.36
CA GLY A 135 10.24 -13.39 7.22
C GLY A 135 10.21 -13.01 8.70
N GLU A 136 11.36 -13.14 9.37
CA GLU A 136 11.53 -12.75 10.76
C GLU A 136 11.33 -11.24 10.95
N MET A 137 10.43 -10.85 11.87
CA MET A 137 10.19 -9.44 12.23
C MET A 137 10.78 -9.08 13.60
N ALA A 138 11.38 -10.03 14.31
CA ALA A 138 12.06 -9.88 15.59
C ALA A 138 11.20 -9.15 16.62
N GLY A 139 9.91 -9.51 16.72
CA GLY A 139 8.94 -8.87 17.60
C GLY A 139 8.54 -7.44 17.22
N MET A 140 9.05 -6.90 16.11
CA MET A 140 8.57 -5.62 15.56
C MET A 140 7.21 -5.84 14.88
N ARG A 141 6.36 -4.82 14.93
CA ARG A 141 5.03 -4.84 14.29
C ARG A 141 5.04 -4.04 12.98
N VAL A 142 4.14 -4.39 12.07
CA VAL A 142 3.89 -3.58 10.87
C VAL A 142 3.24 -2.25 11.28
N ALA A 143 3.91 -1.15 10.97
CA ALA A 143 3.36 0.20 11.12
C ALA A 143 2.65 0.66 9.84
N ARG A 144 3.27 0.37 8.68
CA ARG A 144 2.73 0.78 7.37
C ARG A 144 3.27 -0.08 6.24
N VAL A 145 2.43 -0.39 5.26
CA VAL A 145 2.85 -0.94 3.96
C VAL A 145 2.52 0.05 2.85
N VAL A 146 3.49 0.27 1.95
CA VAL A 146 3.31 0.94 0.66
C VAL A 146 3.34 -0.15 -0.41
N PRO A 147 2.18 -0.56 -0.96
CA PRO A 147 2.09 -1.64 -1.94
C PRO A 147 3.09 -1.48 -3.09
N GLY A 148 3.76 -2.56 -3.44
CA GLY A 148 4.77 -2.58 -4.51
C GLY A 148 6.10 -1.90 -4.17
N VAL A 149 6.26 -1.25 -3.01
CA VAL A 149 7.42 -0.38 -2.74
C VAL A 149 8.12 -0.68 -1.42
N ALA A 150 7.41 -0.58 -0.28
CA ALA A 150 8.06 -0.53 1.03
C ALA A 150 7.19 -1.01 2.19
N VAL A 151 7.84 -1.38 3.29
CA VAL A 151 7.21 -1.61 4.60
C VAL A 151 7.98 -0.87 5.68
N GLN A 152 7.23 -0.34 6.65
CA GLN A 152 7.74 0.21 7.89
C GLN A 152 7.35 -0.70 9.05
N LEU A 153 8.35 -1.11 9.82
CA LEU A 153 8.21 -1.86 11.06
C LEU A 153 8.59 -0.96 12.24
N THR A 154 8.05 -1.26 13.41
CA THR A 154 8.39 -0.52 14.62
C THR A 154 8.27 -1.36 15.89
N ASP A 155 8.93 -0.91 16.95
CA ASP A 155 8.78 -1.40 18.31
C ASP A 155 8.31 -0.28 19.24
N GLY A 156 7.01 -0.03 19.24
CA GLY A 156 6.42 1.05 20.03
C GLY A 156 5.02 1.40 19.51
N PRO A 157 4.28 2.30 20.18
CA PRO A 157 2.90 2.59 19.83
C PRO A 157 2.74 3.51 18.61
N LYS A 158 3.78 4.23 18.16
CA LYS A 158 3.66 5.20 17.06
C LYS A 158 3.92 4.57 15.70
N ASP A 159 3.14 4.96 14.69
CA ASP A 159 3.25 4.43 13.31
C ASP A 159 4.01 5.34 12.34
N SER A 160 4.29 6.58 12.74
CA SER A 160 4.94 7.58 11.88
C SER A 160 6.46 7.53 12.00
N PHE A 161 7.17 7.42 10.88
CA PHE A 161 8.64 7.50 10.85
C PHE A 161 9.14 8.93 11.12
N ASP A 162 8.35 9.95 10.79
CA ASP A 162 8.76 11.37 10.81
C ASP A 162 8.64 12.04 12.19
N ASP A 163 7.95 11.39 13.14
CA ASP A 163 7.61 11.95 14.46
C ASP A 163 7.94 11.01 15.65
N ALA A 164 8.61 9.89 15.39
CA ALA A 164 8.79 8.82 16.38
C ALA A 164 10.23 8.33 16.51
N THR A 165 11.19 9.27 16.60
CA THR A 165 12.60 8.95 16.89
C THR A 165 12.84 8.42 18.31
N ASP A 166 11.81 8.47 19.17
CA ASP A 166 11.82 7.95 20.53
C ASP A 166 11.53 6.45 20.64
N GLN A 167 11.30 5.75 19.52
CA GLN A 167 11.14 4.30 19.48
C GLN A 167 11.89 3.67 18.30
N PRO A 168 12.23 2.37 18.34
CA PRO A 168 12.88 1.69 17.22
C PRO A 168 12.01 1.61 15.96
N HIS A 169 12.60 1.92 14.81
CA HIS A 169 11.96 1.82 13.50
C HIS A 169 12.86 1.14 12.47
N VAL A 170 12.25 0.42 11.52
CA VAL A 170 12.89 -0.12 10.32
C VAL A 170 12.01 0.21 9.12
N VAL A 171 12.59 0.80 8.08
CA VAL A 171 11.96 0.96 6.75
C VAL A 171 12.73 0.09 5.77
N ILE A 172 12.01 -0.82 5.11
CA ILE A 172 12.54 -1.69 4.05
C ILE A 172 11.86 -1.27 2.75
N SER A 173 12.65 -0.89 1.75
CA SER A 173 12.16 -0.49 0.44
C SER A 173 13.00 -1.07 -0.68
N VAL A 174 12.42 -1.14 -1.87
CA VAL A 174 13.15 -1.44 -3.11
C VAL A 174 13.09 -0.24 -4.05
N ALA A 175 14.15 -0.04 -4.82
CA ALA A 175 14.22 0.97 -5.86
C ALA A 175 15.00 0.45 -7.07
N PRO A 176 14.64 0.87 -8.30
CA PRO A 176 15.42 0.56 -9.49
C PRO A 176 16.77 1.29 -9.49
N GLY A 177 17.71 0.79 -10.28
CA GLY A 177 19.03 1.39 -10.47
C GLY A 177 20.06 0.98 -9.41
N GLY A 178 20.95 1.92 -9.06
CA GLY A 178 22.12 1.69 -8.22
C GLY A 178 23.41 1.50 -9.04
N PRO A 179 24.58 1.59 -8.38
CA PRO A 179 25.87 1.53 -9.04
C PRO A 179 26.19 0.14 -9.59
N ALA A 180 26.57 0.08 -10.87
CA ALA A 180 26.99 -1.15 -11.53
C ALA A 180 28.36 -1.63 -11.03
N ARG A 181 29.28 -0.69 -10.76
CA ARG A 181 30.63 -0.99 -10.28
C ARG A 181 30.61 -1.17 -8.76
N LEU A 182 31.44 -2.08 -8.26
CA LEU A 182 31.60 -2.31 -6.82
C LEU A 182 32.16 -1.09 -6.11
N ASP A 183 33.15 -0.43 -6.71
CA ASP A 183 33.87 0.72 -6.12
C ASP A 183 32.95 1.94 -5.88
N ASP A 184 31.88 2.05 -6.65
CA ASP A 184 30.94 3.18 -6.55
C ASP A 184 29.92 3.01 -5.41
N ARG A 185 29.89 1.84 -4.75
CA ARG A 185 28.85 1.48 -3.78
C ARG A 185 28.96 2.21 -2.45
N ASP A 186 30.17 2.49 -1.95
CA ASP A 186 30.33 3.31 -0.74
C ASP A 186 29.85 4.74 -0.97
N ASN A 187 30.24 5.35 -2.10
CA ASN A 187 29.76 6.68 -2.46
C ASN A 187 28.23 6.71 -2.63
N PHE A 188 27.67 5.71 -3.31
CA PHE A 188 26.22 5.58 -3.42
C PHE A 188 25.53 5.39 -2.06
N ALA A 189 26.11 4.60 -1.14
CA ALA A 189 25.58 4.42 0.20
C ALA A 189 25.55 5.74 0.98
N ARG A 190 26.61 6.56 0.88
CA ARG A 190 26.68 7.90 1.48
C ARG A 190 25.63 8.83 0.89
N LEU A 191 25.51 8.89 -0.44
CA LEU A 191 24.50 9.72 -1.11
C LEU A 191 23.07 9.29 -0.74
N ALA A 192 22.78 8.00 -0.70
CA ALA A 192 21.48 7.50 -0.26
C ALA A 192 21.19 7.86 1.20
N PHE A 193 22.23 7.96 2.03
CA PHE A 193 22.12 8.38 3.43
C PHE A 193 21.92 9.89 3.59
N THR A 194 22.38 10.70 2.63
CA THR A 194 22.03 12.13 2.59
C THR A 194 20.55 12.29 2.25
N GLY A 195 19.80 13.02 3.08
CA GLY A 195 18.35 13.22 2.87
C GLY A 195 17.44 12.46 3.83
N LEU A 196 17.96 11.95 4.95
CA LEU A 196 17.10 11.50 6.06
C LEU A 196 16.36 12.72 6.65
N PRO A 197 15.02 12.77 6.60
CA PRO A 197 14.27 13.84 7.25
C PRO A 197 14.45 13.75 8.77
N ALA A 198 14.33 14.91 9.43
CA ALA A 198 14.30 15.02 10.88
C ALA A 198 15.60 14.68 11.66
N LEU A 199 16.77 14.59 11.02
CA LEU A 199 18.06 14.41 11.72
C LEU A 199 18.98 15.63 11.62
N LYS A 200 19.70 15.93 12.70
CA LYS A 200 20.78 16.93 12.76
C LYS A 200 22.02 16.35 13.46
N ASP A 201 23.14 17.05 13.36
CA ASP A 201 24.42 16.67 13.98
C ASP A 201 24.88 15.24 13.62
N VAL A 202 24.64 14.82 12.38
CA VAL A 202 24.91 13.47 11.91
C VAL A 202 26.41 13.22 11.82
N LYS A 203 26.91 12.25 12.60
CA LYS A 203 28.29 11.79 12.61
C LYS A 203 28.36 10.34 12.17
N LEU A 204 29.06 10.09 11.07
CA LEU A 204 29.33 8.74 10.60
C LEU A 204 30.23 7.98 11.59
N VAL A 205 29.82 6.77 11.95
CA VAL A 205 30.55 5.87 12.85
C VAL A 205 31.16 4.69 12.09
N ASN A 206 30.45 4.15 11.10
CA ASN A 206 30.92 3.01 10.31
C ASN A 206 30.42 3.12 8.86
N SER A 207 31.22 2.65 7.91
CA SER A 207 30.85 2.54 6.49
C SER A 207 31.67 1.41 5.89
N GLU A 208 31.04 0.28 5.59
CA GLU A 208 31.76 -0.90 5.12
C GLU A 208 30.94 -1.75 4.12
N SER A 209 31.67 -2.39 3.21
CA SER A 209 31.09 -3.40 2.33
C SER A 209 30.84 -4.70 3.08
N MET A 210 29.74 -5.37 2.77
CA MET A 210 29.37 -6.64 3.39
C MET A 210 28.56 -7.53 2.45
N ARG A 211 28.13 -8.72 2.94
CA ARG A 211 27.13 -9.53 2.25
C ARG A 211 25.84 -9.61 3.05
N ILE A 212 24.71 -9.48 2.36
CA ILE A 212 23.37 -9.57 2.95
C ILE A 212 22.62 -10.65 2.18
N SER A 213 22.29 -11.75 2.84
CA SER A 213 21.69 -12.93 2.21
C SER A 213 22.51 -13.43 1.00
N GLY A 214 23.85 -13.41 1.11
CA GLY A 214 24.79 -13.79 0.04
C GLY A 214 24.97 -12.75 -1.07
N LEU A 215 24.06 -11.79 -1.21
CA LEU A 215 24.19 -10.69 -2.17
C LEU A 215 25.16 -9.63 -1.65
N ALA A 216 25.77 -8.91 -2.57
CA ALA A 216 26.65 -7.82 -2.20
C ALA A 216 25.85 -6.68 -1.56
N GLY A 217 26.36 -6.13 -0.48
CA GLY A 217 25.72 -5.05 0.24
C GLY A 217 26.71 -4.09 0.88
N HIS A 218 26.16 -3.09 1.55
CA HIS A 218 26.92 -2.05 2.22
C HIS A 218 26.19 -1.65 3.51
N GLU A 219 26.91 -1.59 4.61
CA GLU A 219 26.43 -1.04 5.89
C GLU A 219 26.97 0.38 6.07
N LEU A 220 26.13 1.28 6.54
CA LEU A 220 26.52 2.61 6.97
C LEU A 220 25.84 2.88 8.32
N ARG A 221 26.61 3.20 9.36
CA ARG A 221 26.09 3.57 10.68
C ARG A 221 26.49 4.99 11.04
N ALA A 222 25.54 5.73 11.61
CA ALA A 222 25.79 7.08 12.09
C ALA A 222 25.08 7.33 13.42
N GLU A 223 25.65 8.22 14.21
CA GLU A 223 25.00 8.85 15.36
C GLU A 223 24.45 10.21 14.93
N GLY A 224 23.38 10.67 15.56
CA GLY A 224 22.84 12.00 15.32
C GLY A 224 21.83 12.39 16.39
N LYS A 225 21.12 13.48 16.14
CA LYS A 225 20.03 13.94 16.99
C LYS A 225 18.76 14.10 16.18
N ASP A 226 17.64 13.79 16.81
CA ASP A 226 16.34 14.19 16.29
C ASP A 226 16.26 15.73 16.20
N ALA A 227 15.83 16.24 15.06
CA ALA A 227 15.85 17.67 14.77
C ALA A 227 14.90 18.45 15.69
N LYS A 228 13.76 17.83 16.07
CA LYS A 228 12.68 18.45 16.85
C LYS A 228 12.94 18.40 18.35
N SER A 229 13.17 17.21 18.89
CA SER A 229 13.35 16.92 20.31
C SER A 229 14.79 17.07 20.80
N GLY A 230 15.77 16.92 19.90
CA GLY A 230 17.19 16.90 20.26
C GLY A 230 17.69 15.58 20.87
N SER A 231 16.83 14.56 20.98
CA SER A 231 17.16 13.24 21.49
C SER A 231 18.27 12.58 20.68
N GLU A 232 19.20 11.90 21.37
CA GLU A 232 20.28 11.17 20.72
C GLU A 232 19.76 9.88 20.09
N ILE A 233 20.10 9.68 18.82
CA ILE A 233 19.70 8.51 18.06
C ILE A 233 20.89 7.89 17.35
N VAL A 234 20.73 6.62 17.03
CA VAL A 234 21.66 5.89 16.18
C VAL A 234 20.89 5.33 14.99
N VAL A 235 21.48 5.46 13.80
CA VAL A 235 20.90 5.05 12.53
C VAL A 235 21.83 4.06 11.86
N VAL A 236 21.26 3.02 11.26
CA VAL A 236 21.93 2.13 10.33
C VAL A 236 21.19 2.09 9.01
N GLN A 237 21.94 2.12 7.93
CA GLN A 237 21.48 1.83 6.59
C GLN A 237 22.21 0.59 6.07
N TRP A 238 21.44 -0.36 5.58
CA TRP A 238 21.94 -1.42 4.71
C TRP A 238 21.41 -1.23 3.30
N LEU A 239 22.31 -1.33 2.33
CA LEU A 239 21.94 -1.48 0.92
C LEU A 239 22.28 -2.90 0.49
N ARG A 240 21.32 -3.63 -0.08
CA ARG A 240 21.53 -4.92 -0.73
C ARG A 240 21.34 -4.74 -2.24
N PHE A 241 22.41 -4.88 -3.00
CA PHE A 241 22.40 -4.63 -4.44
C PHE A 241 21.98 -5.88 -5.20
N GLY A 242 21.02 -5.72 -6.12
CA GLY A 242 20.52 -6.77 -7.02
C GLY A 242 20.71 -6.41 -8.49
N THR A 243 20.12 -7.20 -9.38
CA THR A 243 20.14 -6.92 -10.82
C THR A 243 19.09 -5.87 -11.15
N GLY A 244 19.52 -4.69 -11.61
CA GLY A 244 18.63 -3.60 -12.04
C GLY A 244 18.00 -2.78 -10.91
N GLY A 245 18.37 -3.03 -9.65
CA GLY A 245 17.84 -2.33 -8.49
C GLY A 245 18.59 -2.65 -7.20
N TYR A 246 18.16 -2.03 -6.11
CA TYR A 246 18.66 -2.29 -4.77
C TYR A 246 17.52 -2.29 -3.76
N MET A 247 17.73 -3.04 -2.68
CA MET A 247 16.91 -2.98 -1.48
C MET A 247 17.62 -2.08 -0.47
N ARG A 248 16.89 -1.14 0.12
CA ARG A 248 17.35 -0.28 1.20
C ARG A 248 16.64 -0.66 2.49
N ILE A 249 17.42 -0.85 3.54
CA ILE A 249 16.92 -1.13 4.89
C ILE A 249 17.49 -0.03 5.77
N LEU A 250 16.64 0.87 6.21
CA LEU A 250 17.00 2.01 7.03
C LEU A 250 16.36 1.81 8.41
N ALA A 251 17.18 1.74 9.45
CA ALA A 251 16.70 1.54 10.81
C ALA A 251 17.30 2.57 11.76
N PHE A 252 16.54 2.98 12.76
CA PHE A 252 17.03 3.86 13.82
C PHE A 252 16.41 3.48 15.16
N ALA A 253 17.09 3.86 16.24
CA ALA A 253 16.56 3.77 17.59
C ALA A 253 17.18 4.86 18.49
N PRO A 254 16.54 5.18 19.64
CA PRO A 254 17.18 5.94 20.71
C PRO A 254 18.53 5.33 21.09
N LYS A 255 19.54 6.17 21.31
CA LYS A 255 20.92 5.71 21.58
C LYS A 255 21.01 4.79 22.81
N GLU A 256 20.24 5.07 23.84
CA GLU A 256 20.15 4.25 25.06
C GLU A 256 19.72 2.79 24.79
N ASN A 257 18.87 2.56 23.79
CA ASN A 257 18.31 1.25 23.46
C ASN A 257 18.95 0.63 22.21
N TRP A 258 20.04 1.23 21.72
CA TRP A 258 20.62 0.87 20.42
C TRP A 258 21.05 -0.59 20.35
N ASN A 259 21.78 -1.11 21.34
CA ASN A 259 22.36 -2.46 21.26
C ASN A 259 21.29 -3.55 21.15
N GLN A 260 20.18 -3.40 21.90
CA GLN A 260 19.04 -4.31 21.82
C GLN A 260 18.32 -4.18 20.48
N SER A 261 18.06 -2.94 20.04
CA SER A 261 17.36 -2.64 18.78
C SER A 261 18.16 -3.12 17.58
N PHE A 262 19.47 -2.89 17.56
CA PHE A 262 20.37 -3.27 16.48
C PHE A 262 20.41 -4.79 16.26
N THR A 263 20.31 -5.58 17.33
CA THR A 263 20.21 -7.05 17.21
C THR A 263 18.92 -7.46 16.50
N ARG A 264 17.78 -6.82 16.83
CA ARG A 264 16.50 -7.05 16.16
C ARG A 264 16.51 -6.57 14.72
N PHE A 265 17.11 -5.42 14.44
CA PHE A 265 17.24 -4.89 13.08
C PHE A 265 18.04 -5.82 12.16
N ARG A 266 19.11 -6.44 12.68
CA ARG A 266 19.87 -7.47 11.93
C ARG A 266 19.02 -8.70 11.66
N ALA A 267 18.26 -9.19 12.65
CA ALA A 267 17.36 -10.32 12.45
C ALA A 267 16.28 -10.01 11.38
N VAL A 268 15.71 -8.80 11.40
CA VAL A 268 14.80 -8.34 10.34
C VAL A 268 15.49 -8.33 8.97
N ARG A 269 16.67 -7.71 8.86
CA ARG A 269 17.46 -7.66 7.62
C ARG A 269 17.72 -9.07 7.06
N ASP A 270 18.11 -9.99 7.93
CA ASP A 270 18.49 -11.35 7.55
C ASP A 270 17.26 -12.22 7.20
N GLY A 271 16.08 -11.86 7.72
CA GLY A 271 14.79 -12.46 7.37
C GLY A 271 14.20 -12.04 6.02
N LEU A 272 14.85 -11.15 5.26
CA LEU A 272 14.33 -10.65 3.98
C LEU A 272 14.66 -11.58 2.82
N GLY A 273 13.60 -12.05 2.15
CA GLY A 273 13.70 -12.96 1.00
C GLY A 273 13.27 -12.34 -0.32
N ASN A 274 13.58 -13.03 -1.42
CA ASN A 274 12.98 -12.75 -2.71
C ASN A 274 11.51 -13.24 -2.72
N ARG A 275 10.71 -12.69 -3.64
CA ARG A 275 9.36 -13.19 -3.93
C ARG A 275 9.40 -14.53 -4.64
#